data_AF-A0A965G857-F1
#
_entry.id   AF-A0A965G857-F1
#
_cell.length_a   1.000
_cell.length_b   1.000
_cell.length_c   1.000
_cell.angle_alpha   90.00
_cell.angle_beta   90.00
_cell.angle_gamma   90.00
#
_symmetry.space_group_name_H-M   'P 1'
#
loop_
_entity.id
_entity.type
_entity.pdbx_description
1 polymer ?
#
loop_
_entity_poly.entity_id
_entity_poly.type
_entity_poly.pdbx_seq_one_letter_code
_entity_poly.pdbx_strand_id
1 'polypeptide(L)'
;MRWAIFLLTGVVLFRCARPWVGGPENFSPLAALALCGSLYFSRPWNWAGPLLALLVSDIFLNLHYGLDPVTSGTVLAAVSYLLIWALGDRLAGRLSWKVWLGGSLAATLLFYGVTNTGAWWTIPIYEKSWGGWVQALTVGIPGYPPTWTFLRSSLISDLLFTGLFVSGVEWSARKSAGKVRSVWVAAPVR
;
A
#
# COMPACT_ATOMS: atom_id res chain seq x y z
N MET A 1 1.31 12.25 -16.29
CA MET A 1 2.39 12.55 -15.31
C MET A 1 1.99 13.54 -14.21
N ARG A 2 1.40 14.71 -14.50
CA ARG A 2 1.02 15.70 -13.46
C ARG A 2 0.19 15.11 -12.30
N TRP A 3 -0.77 14.24 -12.60
CA TRP A 3 -1.59 13.54 -11.60
C TRP A 3 -0.81 12.55 -10.73
N ALA A 4 0.16 11.83 -11.31
CA ALA A 4 0.98 10.91 -10.55
C ALA A 4 1.82 11.67 -9.51
N ILE A 5 2.45 12.78 -9.91
CA ILE A 5 3.22 13.63 -8.99
C ILE A 5 2.32 14.14 -7.86
N PHE A 6 1.13 14.66 -8.18
CA PHE A 6 0.19 15.15 -7.16
C PHE A 6 -0.20 14.04 -6.15
N LEU A 7 -0.54 12.84 -6.65
CA LEU A 7 -0.89 11.71 -5.80
C LEU A 7 0.30 11.26 -4.93
N LEU A 8 1.49 11.13 -5.51
CA LEU A 8 2.70 10.76 -4.78
C LEU A 8 3.01 11.77 -3.68
N THR A 9 2.99 13.06 -4.00
CA THR A 9 3.20 14.12 -3.01
C THR A 9 2.13 14.09 -1.92
N GLY A 10 0.85 13.94 -2.28
CA GLY A 10 -0.23 13.84 -1.30
C GLY A 10 -0.08 12.65 -0.36
N VAL A 11 0.34 11.50 -0.87
CA VAL A 11 0.61 10.29 -0.08
C VAL A 11 1.80 10.50 0.87
N VAL A 12 2.89 11.08 0.39
CA VAL A 12 4.07 11.40 1.21
C VAL A 12 3.69 12.38 2.32
N LEU A 13 3.02 13.48 1.98
CA LEU A 13 2.58 14.48 2.96
C LEU A 13 1.62 13.88 3.99
N PHE A 14 0.67 13.06 3.55
CA PHE A 14 -0.25 12.36 4.47
C PHE A 14 0.53 11.53 5.48
N ARG A 15 1.50 10.72 5.03
CA ARG A 15 2.32 9.87 5.91
C ARG A 15 3.18 10.70 6.84
N CYS A 16 3.87 11.71 6.32
CA CYS A 16 4.72 12.56 7.13
C CYS A 16 3.90 13.33 8.18
N ALA A 17 2.64 13.69 7.92
CA ALA A 17 1.80 14.38 8.91
C ALA A 17 1.28 13.47 10.05
N ARG A 18 1.33 12.14 9.88
CA ARG A 18 0.77 11.16 10.85
C ARG A 18 1.25 11.31 12.29
N PRO A 19 2.54 11.60 12.58
CA PRO A 19 3.01 11.72 13.96
C PRO A 19 2.31 12.83 14.75
N TRP A 20 1.81 13.88 14.06
CA TRP A 20 1.11 15.00 14.69
C TRP A 20 -0.41 14.85 14.70
N VAL A 21 -0.97 14.21 13.68
CA VAL A 21 -2.43 14.03 13.54
C VAL A 21 -2.93 12.83 14.34
N GLY A 22 -2.07 11.85 14.60
CA GLY A 22 -2.46 10.60 15.27
C GLY A 22 -3.46 9.77 14.43
N GLY A 23 -3.97 8.69 15.00
CA GLY A 23 -4.96 7.80 14.37
C GLY A 23 -4.47 6.34 14.33
N PRO A 24 -5.18 5.44 13.63
CA PRO A 24 -4.86 4.01 13.68
C PRO A 24 -3.51 3.66 13.07
N GLU A 25 -2.79 2.73 13.69
CA GLU A 25 -1.55 2.18 13.15
C GLU A 25 -1.80 1.48 11.80
N ASN A 26 -0.81 1.53 10.91
CA ASN A 26 -0.89 0.98 9.55
C ASN A 26 -2.06 1.52 8.68
N PHE A 27 -2.69 2.64 9.07
CA PHE A 27 -3.61 3.37 8.22
C PHE A 27 -2.83 4.24 7.23
N SER A 28 -2.68 3.77 5.99
CA SER A 28 -1.80 4.38 5.00
C SER A 28 -2.32 4.17 3.57
N PRO A 29 -2.12 5.13 2.65
CA PRO A 29 -2.49 4.99 1.25
C PRO A 29 -1.47 4.20 0.40
N LEU A 30 -0.36 3.71 0.96
CA LEU A 30 0.74 3.15 0.15
C LEU A 30 0.41 1.85 -0.58
N ALA A 31 -0.29 0.89 0.03
CA ALA A 31 -0.63 -0.35 -0.67
C ALA A 31 -1.65 -0.08 -1.78
N ALA A 32 -2.64 0.80 -1.52
CA ALA A 32 -3.54 1.33 -2.55
C ALA A 32 -2.77 2.04 -3.67
N LEU A 33 -1.74 2.84 -3.34
CA LEU A 33 -0.90 3.53 -4.32
C LEU A 33 -0.07 2.53 -5.14
N ALA A 34 0.47 1.48 -4.54
CA ALA A 34 1.19 0.42 -5.25
C ALA A 34 0.27 -0.32 -6.22
N LEU A 35 -0.92 -0.69 -5.78
CA LEU A 35 -1.93 -1.34 -6.62
C LEU A 35 -2.40 -0.40 -7.74
N CYS A 36 -2.96 0.77 -7.43
CA CYS A 36 -3.47 1.70 -8.44
C CYS A 36 -2.36 2.26 -9.34
N GLY A 37 -1.16 2.49 -8.80
CA GLY A 37 0.01 2.89 -9.57
C GLY A 37 0.34 1.86 -10.65
N SER A 38 0.31 0.57 -10.33
CA SER A 38 0.53 -0.51 -11.31
C SER A 38 -0.53 -0.55 -12.42
N LEU A 39 -1.78 -0.15 -12.12
CA LEU A 39 -2.91 -0.20 -13.06
C LEU A 39 -2.99 1.05 -13.95
N TYR A 40 -2.55 2.22 -13.46
CA TYR A 40 -2.84 3.49 -14.11
C TYR A 40 -1.63 4.34 -14.49
N PHE A 41 -0.46 4.16 -13.86
CA PHE A 41 0.71 4.97 -14.19
C PHE A 41 1.48 4.35 -15.36
N SER A 42 2.13 5.19 -16.16
CA SER A 42 3.07 4.74 -17.18
C SER A 42 4.38 4.28 -16.53
N ARG A 43 5.11 3.39 -17.21
CA ARG A 43 6.48 3.06 -16.82
C ARG A 43 7.41 4.29 -16.95
N PRO A 44 8.40 4.45 -16.07
CA PRO A 44 8.73 3.58 -14.92
C PRO A 44 7.94 3.90 -13.63
N TRP A 45 7.06 4.91 -13.65
CA TRP A 45 6.38 5.42 -12.45
C TRP A 45 5.38 4.46 -11.82
N ASN A 46 4.92 3.45 -12.56
CA ASN A 46 3.98 2.44 -12.06
C ASN A 46 4.54 1.59 -10.92
N TRP A 47 5.85 1.36 -10.87
CA TRP A 47 6.52 0.69 -9.74
C TRP A 47 7.39 1.68 -8.94
N ALA A 48 8.09 2.60 -9.62
CA ALA A 48 9.02 3.50 -8.96
C ALA A 48 8.29 4.53 -8.09
N GLY A 49 7.12 5.01 -8.51
CA GLY A 49 6.35 6.02 -7.75
C GLY A 49 5.99 5.55 -6.33
N PRO A 50 5.30 4.41 -6.17
CA PRO A 50 4.99 3.85 -4.85
C PRO A 50 6.22 3.61 -3.97
N LEU A 51 7.33 3.13 -4.55
CA LEU A 51 8.58 2.93 -3.80
C LEU A 51 9.22 4.24 -3.36
N LEU A 52 9.26 5.26 -4.22
CA LEU A 52 9.76 6.57 -3.86
C LEU A 52 8.89 7.20 -2.76
N ALA A 53 7.57 7.05 -2.83
CA ALA A 53 6.67 7.53 -1.80
C ALA A 53 6.91 6.84 -0.45
N LEU A 54 7.12 5.51 -0.46
CA LEU A 54 7.56 4.78 0.74
C LEU A 54 8.88 5.33 1.26
N LEU A 55 9.95 5.29 0.46
CA LEU A 55 11.30 5.62 0.91
C LEU A 55 11.40 7.04 1.47
N VAL A 56 10.83 8.03 0.79
CA VAL A 56 10.86 9.43 1.24
C VAL A 56 10.11 9.58 2.57
N SER A 57 8.92 8.97 2.69
CA SER A 57 8.15 9.08 3.92
C SER A 57 8.75 8.28 5.07
N ASP A 58 9.34 7.10 4.82
CA ASP A 58 9.99 6.29 5.85
C ASP A 58 11.29 6.92 6.34
N ILE A 59 12.10 7.52 5.48
CA ILE A 59 13.30 8.27 5.92
C ILE A 59 12.88 9.34 6.93
N PHE A 60 11.83 10.10 6.61
CA PHE A 60 11.31 11.12 7.51
C PHE A 60 10.78 10.53 8.82
N LEU A 61 9.93 9.50 8.74
CA LEU A 61 9.31 8.87 9.92
C LEU A 61 10.35 8.20 10.82
N ASN A 62 11.29 7.47 10.24
CA ASN A 62 12.36 6.79 10.98
C ASN A 62 13.22 7.81 11.73
N LEU A 63 13.66 8.89 11.05
CA LEU A 63 14.42 9.96 11.69
C LEU A 63 13.61 10.67 12.79
N HIS A 64 12.31 10.89 12.58
CA HIS A 64 11.41 11.45 13.59
C HIS A 64 11.33 10.57 14.84
N TYR A 65 11.32 9.25 14.68
CA TYR A 65 11.32 8.28 15.78
C TYR A 65 12.72 7.91 16.30
N GLY A 66 13.79 8.57 15.83
CA GLY A 66 15.17 8.32 16.28
C GLY A 66 15.77 7.00 15.79
N LEU A 67 15.27 6.47 14.67
CA LEU A 67 15.75 5.26 14.01
C LEU A 67 16.66 5.60 12.82
N ASP A 68 17.39 4.58 12.33
CA ASP A 68 18.14 4.70 11.07
C ASP A 68 17.21 5.04 9.90
N PRO A 69 17.65 5.87 8.92
CA PRO A 69 16.81 6.31 7.80
C PRO A 69 16.12 5.17 7.03
N VAL A 70 16.76 4.00 6.96
CA VAL A 70 16.21 2.80 6.34
C VAL A 70 16.34 1.65 7.33
N THR A 71 15.21 1.09 7.73
CA THR A 71 15.14 -0.06 8.65
C THR A 71 14.82 -1.35 7.91
N SER A 72 14.94 -2.49 8.60
CA SER A 72 14.43 -3.77 8.10
C SER A 72 12.93 -3.72 7.78
N GLY A 73 12.16 -2.95 8.54
CA GLY A 73 10.75 -2.66 8.28
C GLY A 73 10.53 -1.94 6.95
N THR A 74 11.33 -0.91 6.65
CA THR A 74 11.30 -0.20 5.37
C THR A 74 11.59 -1.14 4.19
N VAL A 75 12.57 -2.04 4.34
CA VAL A 75 12.91 -3.04 3.31
C VAL A 75 11.75 -4.03 3.10
N LEU A 76 11.16 -4.56 4.17
CA LEU A 76 10.01 -5.48 4.09
C LEU A 76 8.78 -4.81 3.46
N ALA A 77 8.54 -3.53 3.78
CA ALA A 77 7.47 -2.75 3.15
C ALA A 77 7.73 -2.55 1.65
N ALA A 78 8.97 -2.25 1.25
CA ALA A 78 9.34 -2.11 -0.15
C ALA A 78 9.14 -3.41 -0.94
N VAL A 79 9.55 -4.56 -0.37
CA VAL A 79 9.30 -5.89 -0.96
C VAL A 79 7.81 -6.14 -1.10
N SER A 80 7.02 -5.84 -0.06
CA SER A 80 5.56 -5.97 -0.10
C SER A 80 4.94 -5.15 -1.24
N TYR A 81 5.35 -3.89 -1.40
CA TYR A 81 4.81 -3.03 -2.46
C TYR A 81 5.25 -3.42 -3.86
N LEU A 82 6.45 -4.00 -4.03
CA LEU A 82 6.85 -4.63 -5.28
C LEU A 82 5.98 -5.85 -5.62
N LEU A 83 5.64 -6.67 -4.63
CA LEU A 83 4.73 -7.81 -4.82
C LEU A 83 3.32 -7.36 -5.18
N ILE A 84 2.81 -6.31 -4.52
CA ILE A 84 1.51 -5.70 -4.84
C ILE A 84 1.52 -5.09 -6.25
N TRP A 85 2.59 -4.38 -6.62
CA TRP A 85 2.75 -3.88 -7.98
C TRP A 85 2.74 -5.03 -9.00
N ALA A 86 3.48 -6.12 -8.74
CA ALA A 86 3.55 -7.26 -9.64
C ALA A 86 2.20 -8.01 -9.74
N LEU A 87 1.40 -8.01 -8.67
CA LEU A 87 0.02 -8.47 -8.69
C LEU A 87 -0.81 -7.59 -9.63
N GLY A 88 -0.77 -6.27 -9.44
CA GLY A 88 -1.57 -5.35 -10.23
C GLY A 88 -1.14 -5.25 -11.71
N ASP A 89 0.15 -5.31 -12.03
CA ASP A 89 0.66 -5.33 -13.43
C ASP A 89 0.09 -6.53 -14.22
N ARG A 90 -0.07 -7.69 -13.56
CA ARG A 90 -0.75 -8.87 -14.12
C ARG A 90 -2.26 -8.68 -14.30
N LEU A 91 -2.88 -7.83 -13.50
CA LEU A 91 -4.31 -7.54 -13.53
C LEU A 91 -4.69 -6.36 -14.44
N ALA A 92 -3.71 -5.56 -14.88
CA ALA A 92 -3.92 -4.32 -15.62
C ALA A 92 -4.74 -4.50 -16.93
N GLY A 93 -4.69 -5.67 -17.56
CA GLY A 93 -5.48 -5.97 -18.77
C GLY A 93 -6.94 -6.40 -18.51
N ARG A 94 -7.39 -6.49 -17.25
CA ARG A 94 -8.70 -7.04 -16.86
C ARG A 94 -9.48 -6.10 -15.94
N LEU A 95 -9.28 -4.78 -16.08
CA LEU A 95 -9.85 -3.79 -15.16
C LEU A 95 -11.36 -3.93 -15.04
N SER A 96 -11.81 -4.06 -13.80
CA SER A 96 -13.21 -4.13 -13.38
C SER A 96 -13.29 -3.82 -11.90
N TRP A 97 -14.49 -3.52 -11.40
CA TRP A 97 -14.70 -3.30 -9.96
C TRP A 97 -14.25 -4.49 -9.11
N LYS A 98 -14.39 -5.72 -9.63
CA LYS A 98 -13.92 -6.96 -8.99
C LYS A 98 -12.40 -6.99 -8.85
N VAL A 99 -11.69 -6.51 -9.87
CA VAL A 99 -10.22 -6.43 -9.86
C VAL A 99 -9.73 -5.41 -8.84
N TRP A 100 -10.42 -4.28 -8.67
CA TRP A 100 -10.02 -3.31 -7.63
C TRP A 100 -10.35 -3.81 -6.23
N LEU A 101 -11.55 -4.34 -6.00
CA LEU A 101 -11.95 -4.83 -4.69
C LEU A 101 -11.09 -6.04 -4.27
N GLY A 102 -10.98 -7.03 -5.15
CA GLY A 102 -10.16 -8.22 -4.91
C GLY A 102 -8.67 -7.89 -4.87
N GLY A 103 -8.21 -6.98 -5.72
CA GLY A 103 -6.83 -6.50 -5.73
C GLY A 103 -6.47 -5.74 -4.45
N SER A 104 -7.37 -4.91 -3.92
CA SER A 104 -7.17 -4.18 -2.66
C SER A 104 -7.09 -5.16 -1.49
N LEU A 105 -8.00 -6.14 -1.42
CA LEU A 105 -7.96 -7.17 -0.39
C LEU A 105 -6.66 -7.98 -0.47
N ALA A 106 -6.27 -8.41 -1.67
CA ALA A 106 -5.02 -9.13 -1.89
C ALA A 106 -3.80 -8.27 -1.54
N ALA A 107 -3.82 -6.97 -1.84
CA ALA A 107 -2.75 -6.05 -1.49
C ALA A 107 -2.57 -5.93 0.03
N THR A 108 -3.68 -5.75 0.76
CA THR A 108 -3.68 -5.73 2.22
C THR A 108 -3.11 -7.02 2.79
N LEU A 109 -3.57 -8.18 2.30
CA LEU A 109 -3.14 -9.49 2.78
C LEU A 109 -1.66 -9.77 2.45
N LEU A 110 -1.19 -9.36 1.26
CA LEU A 110 0.22 -9.47 0.88
C LEU A 110 1.10 -8.63 1.79
N PHE A 111 0.76 -7.35 1.99
CA PHE A 111 1.50 -6.47 2.89
C PHE A 111 1.53 -7.04 4.31
N TYR A 112 0.37 -7.43 4.85
CA TYR A 112 0.26 -7.98 6.18
C TYR A 112 1.06 -9.28 6.34
N GLY A 113 0.89 -10.23 5.42
CA GLY A 113 1.57 -11.51 5.47
C GLY A 113 3.09 -11.37 5.37
N VAL A 114 3.59 -10.56 4.43
CA VAL A 114 5.03 -10.38 4.21
C VAL A 114 5.68 -9.67 5.39
N THR A 115 5.09 -8.57 5.87
CA THR A 115 5.66 -7.78 6.98
C THR A 115 5.66 -8.56 8.30
N ASN A 116 4.58 -9.28 8.64
CA ASN A 116 4.53 -10.10 9.85
C ASN A 116 5.40 -11.35 9.75
N THR A 117 5.51 -11.97 8.57
CA THR A 117 6.46 -13.07 8.37
C THR A 117 7.90 -12.59 8.51
N GLY A 118 8.21 -11.40 7.99
CA GLY A 118 9.51 -10.77 8.20
C GLY A 118 9.78 -10.43 9.66
N ALA A 119 8.80 -9.92 10.39
CA ALA A 119 8.91 -9.69 11.83
C ALA A 119 9.13 -11.00 12.61
N TRP A 120 8.36 -12.05 12.30
CA TRP A 120 8.54 -13.39 12.85
C TRP A 120 9.96 -13.91 12.59
N TRP A 121 10.50 -13.70 11.40
CA TRP A 121 11.83 -14.17 11.03
C TRP A 121 12.96 -13.39 11.71
N THR A 122 12.81 -12.06 11.81
CA THR A 122 13.92 -11.16 12.21
C THR A 122 13.92 -10.79 13.68
N ILE A 123 12.76 -10.73 14.34
CA ILE A 123 12.68 -10.32 15.75
C ILE A 123 12.91 -11.56 16.64
N PRO A 124 13.91 -11.56 17.54
CA PRO A 124 14.26 -12.73 18.36
C PRO A 124 13.16 -13.21 19.31
N ILE A 125 12.25 -12.32 19.70
CA ILE A 125 11.17 -12.64 20.66
C ILE A 125 10.17 -13.67 20.12
N TYR A 126 10.04 -13.77 18.80
CA TYR A 126 9.18 -14.78 18.21
C TYR A 126 9.89 -16.13 18.15
N GLU A 127 9.25 -17.15 18.69
CA GLU A 127 9.68 -18.53 18.50
C GLU A 127 9.69 -18.88 17.01
N LYS A 128 10.77 -19.49 16.51
CA LYS A 128 10.92 -19.86 15.10
C LYS A 128 10.21 -21.18 14.78
N SER A 129 8.93 -21.23 15.14
CA SER A 129 8.01 -22.34 14.92
C SER A 129 6.71 -21.84 14.29
N TRP A 130 5.85 -22.78 13.90
CA TRP A 130 4.50 -22.46 13.41
C TRP A 130 3.70 -21.64 14.43
N GLY A 131 3.81 -21.97 15.72
CA GLY A 131 3.15 -21.25 16.81
C GLY A 131 3.59 -19.78 16.89
N GLY A 132 4.90 -19.53 16.81
CA GLY A 132 5.42 -18.16 16.80
C GLY A 132 5.05 -17.36 15.54
N TRP A 133 4.89 -18.02 14.39
CA TRP A 133 4.39 -17.36 13.17
C TRP A 133 2.92 -16.98 13.30
N VAL A 134 2.08 -17.88 13.84
CA VAL A 134 0.68 -17.58 14.15
C VAL A 134 0.57 -16.46 15.19
N GLN A 135 1.44 -16.45 16.21
CA GLN A 135 1.53 -15.35 17.17
C GLN A 135 1.82 -14.03 16.45
N ALA A 136 2.83 -13.98 15.57
CA ALA A 136 3.16 -12.78 14.81
C ALA A 136 1.98 -12.29 13.94
N LEU A 137 1.17 -13.19 13.41
CA LEU A 137 -0.01 -12.87 12.60
C LEU A 137 -1.28 -12.51 13.39
N THR A 138 -1.27 -12.63 14.72
CA THR A 138 -2.50 -12.43 15.52
C THR A 138 -2.26 -11.48 16.69
N VAL A 139 -1.53 -11.94 17.70
CA VAL A 139 -1.29 -11.22 18.95
C VAL A 139 -0.09 -10.27 18.85
N GLY A 140 0.89 -10.61 18.02
CA GLY A 140 2.16 -9.88 17.96
C GLY A 140 2.98 -10.02 19.25
N ILE A 141 3.70 -8.95 19.60
CA ILE A 141 4.50 -8.87 20.81
C ILE A 141 3.59 -8.47 21.99
N PRO A 142 3.51 -9.28 23.07
CA PRO A 142 2.73 -8.91 24.24
C PRO A 142 3.13 -7.54 24.81
N GLY A 143 2.14 -6.72 25.18
CA GLY A 143 2.35 -5.34 25.62
C GLY A 143 2.21 -4.30 24.52
N TYR A 144 2.13 -4.72 23.26
CA TYR A 144 1.80 -3.86 22.11
C TYR A 144 0.39 -4.19 21.58
N PRO A 145 -0.20 -3.29 20.77
CA PRO A 145 -1.46 -3.59 20.10
C PRO A 145 -1.37 -4.88 19.27
N PRO A 146 -2.40 -5.76 19.31
CA PRO A 146 -2.39 -6.99 18.54
C PRO A 146 -2.25 -6.75 17.04
N THR A 147 -1.43 -7.54 16.35
CA THR A 147 -1.13 -7.32 14.92
C THR A 147 -2.36 -7.42 14.03
N TRP A 148 -3.37 -8.21 14.40
CA TRP A 148 -4.64 -8.25 13.65
C TRP A 148 -5.35 -6.88 13.58
N THR A 149 -5.11 -5.98 14.54
CA THR A 149 -5.66 -4.61 14.51
C THR A 149 -5.01 -3.77 13.41
N PHE A 150 -3.75 -4.06 13.07
CA PHE A 150 -3.06 -3.47 11.93
C PHE A 150 -3.64 -3.97 10.61
N LEU A 151 -3.94 -5.27 10.50
CA LEU A 151 -4.65 -5.82 9.34
C LEU A 151 -5.99 -5.12 9.12
N ARG A 152 -6.78 -4.94 10.18
CA ARG A 152 -8.04 -4.22 10.13
C ARG A 152 -7.85 -2.78 9.63
N SER A 153 -6.87 -2.07 10.18
CA SER A 153 -6.60 -0.67 9.82
C SER A 153 -6.13 -0.54 8.37
N SER A 154 -5.24 -1.43 7.91
CA SER A 154 -4.81 -1.50 6.52
C SER A 154 -5.94 -1.85 5.58
N LEU A 155 -6.81 -2.81 5.92
CA LEU A 155 -7.96 -3.16 5.08
C LEU A 155 -8.88 -1.95 4.85
N ILE A 156 -9.18 -1.22 5.93
CA ILE A 156 -10.02 -0.03 5.84
C ILE A 156 -9.33 1.05 5.00
N SER A 157 -8.05 1.34 5.24
CA SER A 157 -7.34 2.36 4.49
C SER A 157 -7.17 1.98 3.02
N ASP A 158 -6.81 0.73 2.73
CA ASP A 158 -6.55 0.27 1.37
C ASP A 158 -7.82 0.30 0.52
N LEU A 159 -8.95 -0.14 1.07
CA LEU A 159 -10.25 -0.04 0.39
C LEU A 159 -10.65 1.43 0.15
N LEU A 160 -10.51 2.28 1.18
CA LEU A 160 -10.83 3.69 1.09
C LEU A 160 -9.97 4.40 0.03
N PHE A 161 -8.66 4.29 0.12
CA PHE A 161 -7.74 4.97 -0.78
C PHE A 161 -7.76 4.39 -2.20
N THR A 162 -7.95 3.07 -2.36
CA THR A 162 -8.18 2.47 -3.69
C THR A 162 -9.44 3.06 -4.30
N GLY A 163 -10.54 3.14 -3.54
CA GLY A 163 -11.78 3.75 -3.99
C GLY A 163 -11.60 5.22 -4.40
N LEU A 164 -10.89 6.00 -3.60
CA LEU A 164 -10.57 7.41 -3.90
C LEU A 164 -9.72 7.55 -5.16
N PHE A 165 -8.67 6.75 -5.31
CA PHE A 165 -7.78 6.80 -6.48
C PHE A 165 -8.49 6.41 -7.76
N VAL A 166 -9.26 5.31 -7.73
CA VAL A 166 -10.09 4.87 -8.86
C VAL A 166 -11.11 5.95 -9.23
N SER A 167 -11.81 6.51 -8.24
CA SER A 167 -12.82 7.56 -8.48
C SER A 167 -12.21 8.83 -9.07
N GLY A 168 -11.02 9.23 -8.60
CA GLY A 168 -10.28 10.36 -9.15
C GLY A 168 -9.86 10.16 -10.60
N VAL A 169 -9.36 8.96 -10.94
CA VAL A 169 -9.00 8.58 -12.31
C VAL A 169 -10.24 8.60 -13.22
N GLU A 170 -11.34 7.99 -12.77
CA GLU A 170 -12.63 7.98 -13.48
C GLU A 170 -13.16 9.39 -13.75
N TRP A 171 -13.13 10.26 -12.74
CA TRP A 171 -13.61 11.63 -12.87
C TRP A 171 -12.76 12.45 -13.84
N SER A 172 -11.43 12.30 -13.79
CA SER A 172 -10.52 12.94 -14.73
C SER A 172 -10.74 12.44 -16.16
N ALA A 173 -10.98 11.14 -16.34
CA ALA A 173 -11.26 10.54 -17.64
C ALA A 173 -12.54 11.12 -18.26
N ARG A 174 -13.62 11.24 -17.48
CA ARG A 174 -14.91 11.82 -17.92
C ARG A 174 -14.80 13.29 -18.30
N LYS A 175 -14.00 14.08 -17.57
CA LYS A 175 -13.76 15.49 -17.87
C LYS A 175 -12.87 15.71 -19.11
N SER A 176 -11.97 14.78 -19.40
CA SER A 176 -10.98 14.95 -20.47
C SER A 176 -11.52 14.56 -21.86
N ALA A 177 -12.62 13.81 -21.97
CA ALA A 177 -13.37 13.64 -23.22
C ALA A 177 -14.75 12.98 -23.03
N GLY A 178 -15.71 13.36 -23.87
CA GLY A 178 -16.81 12.48 -24.31
C GLY A 178 -16.37 11.26 -25.12
N LYS A 179 -15.14 10.74 -24.88
CA LYS A 179 -14.50 9.63 -25.60
C LYS A 179 -13.61 8.72 -24.73
N VAL A 180 -13.64 8.82 -23.39
CA VAL A 180 -13.03 7.78 -22.53
C VAL A 180 -14.15 6.91 -21.95
N ARG A 181 -14.25 5.65 -22.39
CA ARG A 181 -15.21 4.68 -21.86
C ARG A 181 -14.95 4.50 -20.36
N SER A 182 -16.02 4.54 -19.55
CA SER A 182 -15.90 4.36 -18.10
C SER A 182 -15.27 2.99 -17.80
N VAL A 183 -14.38 2.91 -16.82
CA VAL A 183 -13.74 1.67 -16.39
C VAL A 183 -14.73 0.76 -15.63
N TRP A 184 -15.94 1.26 -15.34
CA TRP A 184 -17.10 0.44 -14.97
C TRP A 184 -17.62 -0.43 -16.13
N VAL A 185 -17.17 -0.19 -17.38
CA VAL A 185 -17.71 -0.82 -18.60
C VAL A 185 -16.65 -1.32 -19.59
N ALA A 186 -15.38 -0.88 -19.56
CA ALA A 186 -14.35 -1.45 -20.46
C ALA A 186 -12.89 -1.28 -19.96
N ALA A 187 -12.08 -2.34 -20.15
CA ALA A 187 -10.65 -2.37 -19.84
C ALA A 187 -9.82 -1.43 -20.76
N PRO A 188 -8.72 -0.84 -20.28
CA PRO A 188 -7.85 0.02 -21.09
C PRO A 188 -7.02 -0.81 -22.07
N VAL A 189 -6.94 -0.31 -23.31
CA VAL A 189 -5.98 -0.76 -24.31
C VAL A 189 -4.64 -0.12 -23.95
N ARG A 190 -3.59 -0.95 -23.82
CA ARG A 190 -2.20 -0.51 -23.61
C ARG A 190 -1.72 0.37 -24.75
#